data_AF-A0AAP3DCJ2-F1
#
_entry.id   AF-A0AAP3DCJ2-F1
#
_cell.length_a   1.000
_cell.length_b   1.000
_cell.length_c   1.000
_cell.angle_alpha   90.00
_cell.angle_beta   90.00
_cell.angle_gamma   90.00
#
_symmetry.space_group_name_H-M   'P 1'
#
loop_
_entity.id
_entity.type
_entity.pdbx_description
1 polymer ?
#
loop_
_entity_poly.entity_id
_entity_poly.type
_entity_poly.pdbx_seq_one_letter_code
_entity_poly.pdbx_strand_id
1 'polypeptide(L)' 'MDTFSQMEQEEQEVEIFDYCDKCEKEIYVNQTAWKAGDELFCNWGCLVKGLNLEYVTITTKRK' A
#
# COMPACT_ATOMS: atom_id res chain seq x y z
N MET A 1 -40.80 22.90 7.67
CA MET A 1 -40.86 21.56 8.29
C MET A 1 -39.80 20.76 7.57
N ASP A 2 -38.58 21.01 8.01
CA ASP A 2 -37.36 20.71 7.27
C ASP A 2 -36.79 19.43 7.87
N THR A 3 -37.14 18.31 7.24
CA THR A 3 -36.60 17.00 7.62
C THR A 3 -35.25 16.84 6.93
N PHE A 4 -34.21 17.47 7.48
CA PHE A 4 -32.83 17.11 7.17
C PHE A 4 -32.57 15.72 7.76
N SER A 5 -32.80 14.70 6.95
CA SER A 5 -32.38 13.33 7.21
C SER A 5 -30.85 13.30 7.20
N GLN A 6 -30.24 13.37 8.37
CA GLN A 6 -28.81 13.10 8.54
C GLN A 6 -28.60 11.63 8.21
N MET A 7 -28.03 11.36 7.03
CA MET A 7 -27.41 10.08 6.76
C MET A 7 -26.12 10.08 7.59
N GLU A 8 -26.15 9.44 8.75
CA GLU A 8 -24.94 9.06 9.48
C GLU A 8 -24.16 8.14 8.54
N GLN A 9 -23.14 8.69 7.86
CA GLN A 9 -22.10 7.86 7.29
C GLN A 9 -21.43 7.21 8.48
N GLU A 10 -21.70 5.91 8.70
CA GLU A 10 -20.88 5.07 9.56
C GLU A 10 -19.43 5.26 9.10
N GLU A 11 -18.66 6.05 9.85
CA GLU A 11 -17.22 6.11 9.74
C GLU A 11 -16.74 4.69 10.05
N GLN A 12 -16.52 3.88 9.00
CA GLN A 12 -15.86 2.59 9.16
C GLN A 12 -14.53 2.88 9.85
N GLU A 13 -14.40 2.44 11.10
CA GLU A 13 -13.15 2.53 11.85
C GLU A 13 -12.08 1.77 11.05
N VAL A 14 -11.24 2.50 10.33
CA VAL A 14 -10.21 1.91 9.48
C VAL A 14 -9.02 1.58 10.38
N GLU A 15 -8.92 0.31 10.80
CA GLU A 15 -7.83 -0.16 11.64
C GLU A 15 -6.50 -0.16 10.86
N ILE A 16 -5.46 0.45 11.44
CA ILE A 16 -4.10 0.43 10.90
C ILE A 16 -3.48 -0.94 11.21
N PHE A 17 -3.00 -1.63 10.17
CA PHE A 17 -2.26 -2.88 10.29
C PHE A 17 -0.76 -2.63 10.56
N ASP A 18 -0.12 -1.78 9.74
CA ASP A 18 1.31 -1.46 9.83
C ASP A 18 1.64 -0.19 9.00
N TYR A 19 2.92 0.10 8.78
CA TYR A 19 3.41 1.20 7.96
C TYR A 19 4.27 0.69 6.79
N CYS A 20 4.24 1.42 5.68
CA CYS A 20 5.04 1.09 4.49
C CYS A 20 6.53 1.40 4.73
N ASP A 21 7.41 0.40 4.60
CA ASP A 21 8.86 0.56 4.81
C ASP A 21 9.53 1.54 3.84
N LYS A 22 8.90 1.81 2.69
CA LYS A 22 9.45 2.76 1.69
C LYS A 22 9.03 4.22 1.93
N CYS A 23 7.78 4.45 2.37
CA CYS A 23 7.19 5.79 2.38
C CYS A 23 6.48 6.16 3.67
N GLU A 24 6.54 5.30 4.69
CA GLU A 24 6.05 5.51 6.06
C GLU A 24 4.54 5.77 6.16
N LYS A 25 3.79 5.56 5.07
CA LYS A 25 2.33 5.66 5.08
C LYS A 25 1.69 4.45 5.73
N GLU A 26 0.60 4.68 6.45
CA GLU A 26 -0.27 3.66 7.03
C GLU A 26 -0.74 2.65 5.97
N ILE A 27 -0.78 1.39 6.38
CA ILE A 27 -1.38 0.27 5.67
C ILE A 27 -2.50 -0.23 6.56
N TYR A 28 -3.72 -0.23 6.05
CA TYR A 28 -4.90 -0.60 6.82
C TYR A 28 -5.20 -2.10 6.74
N VAL A 29 -5.95 -2.61 7.72
CA VAL A 29 -6.48 -3.98 7.68
C VAL A 29 -7.32 -4.16 6.41
N ASN A 30 -7.16 -5.30 5.74
CA ASN A 30 -7.77 -5.64 4.43
C ASN A 30 -7.31 -4.79 3.23
N GLN A 31 -6.33 -3.89 3.39
CA GLN A 31 -5.69 -3.23 2.25
C GLN A 31 -4.79 -4.23 1.50
N THR A 32 -4.88 -4.23 0.16
CA THR A 32 -3.89 -4.94 -0.67
C THR A 32 -2.52 -4.27 -0.55
N ALA A 33 -1.54 -5.00 -0.04
CA ALA A 33 -0.14 -4.56 0.09
C ALA A 33 0.81 -5.59 -0.52
N TRP A 34 2.08 -5.22 -0.66
CA TRP A 34 3.14 -6.09 -1.18
C TRP A 34 4.15 -6.39 -0.07
N LYS A 35 4.54 -7.66 0.08
CA LYS A 35 5.52 -8.09 1.08
C LYS A 35 6.75 -8.70 0.39
N ALA A 36 7.95 -8.36 0.85
CA ALA A 36 9.20 -8.96 0.39
C ALA A 36 10.14 -9.23 1.57
N GLY A 37 10.36 -10.51 1.89
CA GLY A 37 11.03 -10.87 3.15
C GLY A 37 10.20 -10.35 4.33
N ASP A 38 10.82 -9.54 5.18
CA ASP A 38 10.18 -8.91 6.33
C ASP A 38 9.66 -7.49 6.05
N GLU A 39 9.90 -6.94 4.85
CA GLU A 39 9.46 -5.59 4.47
C GLU A 39 8.05 -5.59 3.86
N LEU A 40 7.27 -4.56 4.15
CA LEU A 40 5.90 -4.34 3.69
C LEU A 40 5.75 -3.00 2.95
N PHE A 41 5.07 -3.04 1.81
CA PHE A 41 4.93 -1.90 0.89
C PHE A 41 3.47 -1.65 0.51
N CYS A 42 3.02 -0.40 0.66
CA CYS A 42 1.62 -0.03 0.43
C CYS A 42 1.17 -0.10 -1.04
N ASN A 43 2.11 -0.17 -2.00
CA ASN A 43 1.81 -0.33 -3.42
C ASN A 43 3.04 -0.82 -4.22
N TRP A 44 2.81 -1.21 -5.48
CA TRP A 44 3.86 -1.70 -6.39
C TRP A 44 5.01 -0.70 -6.57
N GLY A 45 4.72 0.60 -6.65
CA GLY A 45 5.76 1.63 -6.79
C GLY A 45 6.68 1.70 -5.58
N CYS A 46 6.15 1.49 -4.37
CA CYS A 46 6.94 1.41 -3.15
C CYS A 46 7.79 0.15 -3.11
N LEU A 47 7.25 -0.99 -3.55
CA LEU A 47 8.02 -2.24 -3.67
C LEU A 47 9.20 -2.09 -4.63
N VAL A 48 8.96 -1.62 -5.87
CA VAL A 48 10.00 -1.46 -6.90
C VAL A 48 11.11 -0.53 -6.42
N LYS A 49 10.75 0.60 -5.81
CA LYS A 49 11.72 1.55 -5.27
C LYS A 49 12.42 1.06 -4.00
N GLY A 50 11.71 0.31 -3.14
CA GLY A 50 12.23 -0.19 -1.87
C GLY A 50 13.29 -1.26 -2.10
N LEU A 51 12.99 -2.21 -3.00
CA LEU A 51 13.88 -3.30 -3.36
C LEU A 51 14.93 -2.94 -4.43
N ASN A 52 14.97 -1.67 -4.87
CA ASN A 52 15.82 -1.21 -5.98
C ASN A 52 15.71 -2.11 -7.23
N LEU A 53 14.48 -2.48 -7.59
CA LEU A 53 14.23 -3.31 -8.77
C LEU A 53 14.35 -2.46 -10.02
N GLU A 54 15.16 -2.93 -10.96
CA GLU A 54 15.27 -2.34 -12.29
C GLU A 54 14.53 -3.22 -13.31
N TYR A 55 13.65 -2.59 -14.10
CA TYR A 55 13.07 -3.23 -15.26
C TYR A 55 14.08 -3.18 -16.41
N VAL A 56 14.66 -4.33 -16.74
CA VAL A 56 15.69 -4.44 -17.77
C VAL A 56 15.24 -5.40 -18.87
N THR A 57 15.52 -5.03 -20.12
CA THR A 57 15.42 -5.95 -21.25
C THR A 57 16.76 -6.69 -21.37
N ILE A 58 16.75 -8.00 -21.10
CA ILE A 58 17.96 -8.82 -21.19
C ILE A 58 18.26 -9.11 -22.66
N THR A 59 19.23 -8.39 -23.23
CA THR A 59 19.70 -8.59 -24.62
C THR A 59 20.97 -9.44 -24.69
N THR A 60 21.62 -9.71 -23.57
CA THR A 60 22.85 -10.50 -23.48
C THR A 60 22.86 -11.37 -22.21
N LYS A 61 23.58 -12.50 -22.23
CA LYS A 61 23.65 -13.43 -21.08
C LYS A 61 24.36 -12.75 -19.89
N ARG A 62 23.79 -12.89 -18.68
CA ARG A 62 24.53 -12.66 -17.42
C ARG A 62 25.80 -13.53 -17.48
N LYS A 63 26.98 -12.91 -17.33
CA LYS A 63 28.25 -13.63 -17.20
C LYS A 63 28.26 -14.46 -15.93
#